data_AF-A0A1F9BFE0-F1
#
_entry.id   AF-A0A1F9BFE0-F1
#
_cell.length_a   1.000
_cell.length_b   1.000
_cell.length_c   1.000
_cell.angle_alpha   90.00
_cell.angle_beta   90.00
_cell.angle_gamma   90.00
#
_symmetry.space_group_name_H-M   'P 1'
#
loop_
_entity.id
_entity.type
_entity.pdbx_description
1 polymer ?
#
loop_
_entity_poly.entity_id
_entity_poly.type
_entity_poly.pdbx_seq_one_letter_code
_entity_poly.pdbx_strand_id
1 'polypeptide(L)' 'MMVAEKFYLWHEHFSGWRCIGCGEIVDPVILENRSRPGKRIKCSVQKPTEAERSGPRAR' A
#
# COMPACT_ATOMS: atom_id res chain seq x y z
N MET A 1 -18.54 -2.03 9.00
CA MET A 1 -19.09 -0.66 8.92
C MET A 1 -18.07 0.22 8.24
N MET A 2 -18.50 1.09 7.32
CA MET A 2 -17.63 2.04 6.62
C MET A 2 -18.07 3.47 6.93
N VAL A 3 -17.12 4.40 6.98
CA VAL A 3 -17.37 5.83 7.22
C VAL A 3 -16.82 6.63 6.05
N ALA A 4 -17.54 7.67 5.65
CA ALA A 4 -17.06 8.60 4.63
C ALA A 4 -16.06 9.58 5.27
N GLU A 5 -14.86 9.66 4.70
CA GLU A 5 -13.76 10.48 5.21
C GLU A 5 -13.14 11.30 4.05
N LYS A 6 -12.64 12.50 4.37
CA LYS A 6 -11.90 13.34 3.41
C LYS A 6 -10.40 13.23 3.72
N PHE A 7 -9.62 12.89 2.70
CA PHE A 7 -8.19 12.75 2.76
C PHE A 7 -7.53 13.96 2.10
N TYR A 8 -6.53 14.51 2.76
CA TYR A 8 -5.78 15.68 2.29
C TYR A 8 -4.33 15.28 2.08
N LEU A 9 -3.90 15.26 0.83
CA LEU A 9 -2.50 15.14 0.43
C LEU A 9 -1.92 16.54 0.13
N TRP A 10 -0.59 16.60 -0.03
CA TRP A 10 0.16 17.85 -0.23
C TRP A 10 -0.33 18.71 -1.41
N HIS A 11 -0.88 18.09 -2.46
CA HIS A 11 -1.37 18.79 -3.66
C HIS A 11 -2.82 18.47 -4.03
N GLU A 12 -3.47 17.52 -3.36
CA GLU A 12 -4.78 17.00 -3.77
C GLU A 12 -5.60 16.60 -2.54
N HIS A 13 -6.92 16.72 -2.64
CA HIS A 13 -7.84 16.14 -1.67
C HIS A 13 -8.78 15.17 -2.37
N PHE A 14 -9.15 14.09 -1.69
CA PHE A 14 -10.12 13.14 -2.19
C PHE A 14 -11.04 12.65 -1.06
N SER A 15 -12.23 12.21 -1.41
CA SER A 15 -13.17 11.59 -0.48
C SER A 15 -13.21 10.08 -0.71
N GLY A 16 -13.22 9.31 0.36
CA GLY A 16 -13.31 7.85 0.28
C GLY A 16 -14.03 7.26 1.49
N TRP A 17 -14.23 5.94 1.45
CA TRP A 17 -14.81 5.17 2.54
C TRP A 17 -13.73 4.41 3.28
N ARG A 18 -13.62 4.66 4.57
CA ARG A 18 -12.73 3.93 5.47
C ARG A 18 -13.51 2.85 6.21
N CYS A 19 -13.02 1.62 6.15
CA CYS A 19 -13.55 0.53 6.97
C CYS A 19 -13.09 0.71 8.42
N ILE A 20 -14.04 0.72 9.37
CA ILE A 20 -13.73 0.84 10.80
C ILE A 20 -13.01 -0.42 11.33
N GLY A 21 -13.30 -1.59 10.75
CA GLY A 21 -12.80 -2.88 11.26
C GLY A 21 -11.36 -3.21 10.86
N CYS A 22 -10.97 -2.94 9.62
CA CYS A 22 -9.63 -3.26 9.10
C CYS A 22 -8.78 -2.03 8.75
N GLY A 23 -9.37 -0.83 8.76
CA GLY A 23 -8.69 0.41 8.37
C GLY A 23 -8.50 0.58 6.85
N GLU A 24 -8.98 -0.35 6.05
CA GLU A 24 -8.87 -0.28 4.59
C GLU A 24 -9.67 0.90 4.03
N ILE A 25 -9.05 1.61 3.09
CA ILE A 25 -9.63 2.77 2.41
C ILE A 25 -10.04 2.34 1.00
N VAL A 26 -11.25 2.73 0.61
CA VAL A 26 -11.83 2.46 -0.70
C VAL A 26 -12.37 3.76 -1.29
N ASP A 27 -11.99 4.09 -2.51
CA ASP A 27 -12.53 5.19 -3.30
C ASP A 27 -12.73 4.71 -4.75
N PRO A 28 -13.43 5.47 -5.61
CA PRO A 28 -13.63 5.09 -7.01
C PRO A 28 -12.33 4.78 -7.76
N VAL A 29 -11.24 5.51 -7.48
CA VAL A 29 -9.93 5.29 -8.12
C VAL A 29 -9.27 4.00 -7.63
N ILE A 30 -9.30 3.73 -6.33
CA ILE A 30 -8.82 2.47 -5.73
C ILE A 30 -9.61 1.29 -6.29
N LEU A 31 -10.93 1.40 -6.43
CA LEU A 31 -11.78 0.36 -6.99
C LEU A 31 -11.46 0.09 -8.46
N GLU A 32 -11.30 1.14 -9.26
CA GLU A 32 -10.90 1.00 -10.66
C GLU A 32 -9.50 0.37 -10.78
N ASN A 33 -8.56 0.78 -9.93
CA ASN A 33 -7.22 0.21 -9.93
C ASN A 33 -7.19 -1.27 -9.54
N ARG A 34 -8.11 -1.71 -8.67
CA ARG A 34 -8.25 -3.12 -8.26
C ARG A 34 -9.01 -3.97 -9.27
N SER A 35 -9.94 -3.39 -10.01
CA SER A 35 -10.70 -4.11 -11.05
C SER A 35 -9.87 -4.34 -12.32
N ARG A 36 -8.81 -3.54 -12.52
CA ARG A 36 -7.85 -3.76 -13.61
C ARG A 36 -7.15 -5.11 -13.43
N PRO A 37 -7.12 -5.98 -14.46
CA PRO A 37 -6.36 -7.22 -14.40
C PRO A 37 -4.90 -6.88 -14.11
N GLY A 38 -4.40 -7.36 -12.97
CA GLY A 38 -3.08 -7.01 -12.47
C GLY A 38 -2.01 -7.35 -13.51
N LYS A 39 -1.45 -6.33 -14.16
CA LYS A 39 -0.11 -6.47 -14.73
C LYS A 39 0.77 -6.71 -13.52
N ARG A 40 1.29 -7.94 -13.36
CA ARG A 40 2.34 -8.23 -12.39
C ARG A 40 3.50 -7.28 -12.69
N ILE A 41 3.50 -6.11 -12.05
CA ILE A 41 4.69 -5.30 -11.87
C ILE A 41 5.58 -6.24 -11.09
N LYS A 42 6.59 -6.81 -11.76
CA LYS A 42 7.67 -7.48 -11.03
C LYS A 42 8.30 -6.36 -10.23
N CYS A 43 7.89 -6.21 -8.97
CA CYS A 43 8.77 -5.62 -7.99
C CYS A 43 9.99 -6.53 -8.02
N SER A 44 11.04 -6.08 -8.67
CA SER A 44 12.39 -6.52 -8.37
C SER A 44 12.61 -6.11 -6.93
N VAL A 45 12.12 -6.94 -6.00
CA VAL A 45 12.78 -7.09 -4.71
C VAL A 45 14.22 -7.39 -5.11
N GLN A 46 15.06 -6.37 -5.06
CA GLN A 46 16.49 -6.57 -5.09
C GLN A 46 16.71 -7.52 -3.92
N LYS A 47 17.01 -8.78 -4.22
CA LYS A 47 17.38 -9.72 -3.17
C LYS A 47 18.50 -9.01 -2.42
N PRO A 48 18.40 -8.81 -1.10
CA PRO A 48 19.53 -8.32 -0.35
C PRO A 48 20.71 -9.25 -0.69
N THR A 49 21.82 -8.66 -1.12
CA THR A 49 23.03 -9.42 -1.44
C THR A 49 23.46 -10.18 -0.18
N GLU A 50 23.98 -11.40 -0.37
CA GLU A 50 24.33 -12.31 0.72
C GLU A 50 25.29 -11.69 1.76
N ALA A 51 26.02 -10.65 1.37
CA ALA A 51 26.92 -9.85 2.20
C ALA A 51 26.22 -9.10 3.36
N GLU A 52 24.93 -8.75 3.25
CA GLU A 52 24.20 -8.08 4.35
C GLU A 52 23.67 -9.06 5.42
N ARG A 53 23.65 -10.37 5.13
CA ARG A 53 23.11 -11.38 6.07
C ARG A 53 24.06 -11.74 7.21
N SER A 54 25.36 -11.50 7.06
CA SER A 54 26.35 -11.71 8.13
C SER A 54 26.52 -10.44 8.95
N GLY A 55 25.52 -10.08 9.74
CA GLY A 55 25.74 -9.22 10.90
C GLY A 55 26.73 -9.89 11.88
N PRO A 56 27.54 -9.12 12.62
CA PRO A 56 28.55 -9.70 13.50
C PRO A 56 27.85 -10.50 14.60
N ARG A 57 28.19 -11.78 14.71
CA ARG A 57 27.82 -12.60 15.86
C ARG A 57 28.57 -12.01 17.06
N ALA A 58 27.86 -11.25 17.90
CA ALA A 58 28.38 -10.84 19.21
C ALA A 58 28.79 -12.11 19.96
N ARG A 59 30.05 -12.14 20.39
CA ARG A 59 30.68 -13.22 21.13
C ARG A 59 30.58 -12.92 22.63
#